data_AF-A0A2D8TAZ3-F1
#
_entry.id   AF-A0A2D8TAZ3-F1
#
_cell.length_a   1.000
_cell.length_b   1.000
_cell.length_c   1.000
_cell.angle_alpha   90.00
_cell.angle_beta   90.00
_cell.angle_gamma   90.00
#
_symmetry.space_group_name_H-M   'P 1'
#
loop_
_entity.id
_entity.type
_entity.pdbx_description
1 polymer ?
#
loop_
_entity_poly.entity_id
_entity_poly.type
_entity_poly.pdbx_seq_one_letter_code
_entity_poly.pdbx_strand_id
1 'polypeptide(L)'
;MSQLLSTNLGPVRLIGDNATPIWGMSNAERNRRMAQSAAKNGSQLAPGHELLFNLAYAFDPLLLNLVLDTPGTLFTWGDAPIVGQVAQGADPLSAPHVVDLSDGRQLYNRQLRKLEQPMVRELTPASRREIERRSYFGAYKGVTDLLTKYLWPELALVLTRIAAQLRMTPNMVSVIGVTLCVVATFLFAKGLYWTGFLSGFIFMVLDTVDGKLARCTITSSKWGNVIDHGVDLVHPPFWWYFWGTGLVCWGLALSDETFAFIMTAVIAGYVLQRVIEGLFLRSFKMHIHVWRRFDSQFRLITARRNPNMVILFVALLAGRPDIGLVALAWWTIISLIVHAVRLAQAYAMRASGRSVVSWMDEAEAALEGQRA
;
A
#
# COMPACT_ATOMS: atom_id res chain seq x y z
N MET A 1 -29.39 -9.22 -19.73
CA MET A 1 -29.33 -10.55 -19.06
C MET A 1 -28.80 -10.35 -17.65
N SER A 2 -29.31 -11.09 -16.66
CA SER A 2 -28.75 -11.09 -15.30
C SER A 2 -28.41 -12.51 -14.86
N GLN A 3 -27.26 -12.67 -14.21
CA GLN A 3 -26.77 -13.96 -13.71
C GLN A 3 -26.72 -13.93 -12.18
N LEU A 4 -27.21 -14.98 -11.52
CA LEU A 4 -27.10 -15.15 -10.08
C LEU A 4 -25.88 -16.04 -9.75
N LEU A 5 -25.04 -15.57 -8.84
CA LEU A 5 -23.91 -16.30 -8.28
C LEU A 5 -24.11 -16.47 -6.78
N SER A 6 -23.96 -17.71 -6.29
CA SER A 6 -23.87 -17.96 -4.86
C SER A 6 -22.44 -17.75 -4.40
N THR A 7 -22.22 -16.84 -3.46
CA THR A 7 -20.93 -16.62 -2.81
C THR A 7 -21.05 -16.85 -1.31
N ASN A 8 -19.92 -16.97 -0.60
CA ASN A 8 -19.93 -17.06 0.86
C ASN A 8 -20.52 -15.81 1.55
N LEU A 9 -20.66 -14.70 0.83
CA LEU A 9 -21.32 -13.49 1.31
C LEU A 9 -22.85 -13.60 1.24
N GLY A 10 -23.37 -14.45 0.36
CA GLY A 10 -24.76 -14.55 -0.02
C GLY A 10 -24.97 -14.45 -1.55
N PRO A 11 -26.23 -14.28 -2.01
CA PRO A 11 -26.56 -14.19 -3.42
C PRO A 11 -26.01 -12.89 -4.04
N VAL A 12 -25.42 -13.03 -5.21
CA VAL A 12 -24.88 -11.93 -6.00
C VAL A 12 -25.53 -11.93 -7.38
N ARG A 13 -26.23 -10.86 -7.73
CA ARG A 13 -26.83 -10.63 -9.04
C ARG A 13 -25.92 -9.77 -9.90
N LEU A 14 -25.44 -10.36 -10.99
CA LEU A 14 -24.68 -9.67 -12.03
C LEU A 14 -25.64 -9.13 -13.08
N ILE A 15 -25.57 -7.84 -13.40
CA ILE A 15 -26.30 -7.20 -14.50
C ILE A 15 -25.37 -7.08 -15.70
N GLY A 16 -25.86 -7.50 -16.87
CA GLY A 16 -25.15 -7.37 -18.13
C GLY A 16 -24.06 -8.41 -18.30
N ASP A 17 -23.25 -8.23 -19.34
CA ASP A 17 -22.02 -8.97 -19.61
C ASP A 17 -20.96 -8.00 -20.14
N ASN A 18 -19.70 -8.31 -19.94
CA ASN A 18 -18.59 -7.50 -20.43
C ASN A 18 -17.37 -8.37 -20.76
N ALA A 19 -17.05 -8.46 -22.06
CA ALA A 19 -15.91 -9.21 -22.56
C ALA A 19 -14.56 -8.51 -22.32
N THR A 20 -14.56 -7.23 -21.94
CA THR A 20 -13.33 -6.46 -21.69
C THR A 20 -12.68 -6.94 -20.38
N PRO A 21 -11.47 -7.51 -20.42
CA PRO A 21 -10.80 -7.92 -19.20
C PRO A 21 -10.21 -6.72 -18.47
N ILE A 22 -10.12 -6.82 -17.14
CA ILE A 22 -9.47 -5.85 -16.26
C ILE A 22 -8.47 -6.60 -15.38
N TRP A 23 -7.21 -6.15 -15.30
CA TRP A 23 -6.17 -6.85 -14.52
C TRP A 23 -6.04 -8.35 -14.84
N GLY A 24 -6.13 -8.72 -16.12
CA GLY A 24 -5.94 -10.10 -16.58
C GLY A 24 -7.11 -11.05 -16.29
N MET A 25 -8.26 -10.55 -15.81
CA MET A 25 -9.46 -11.34 -15.53
C MET A 25 -10.73 -10.66 -16.08
N SER A 26 -11.86 -11.39 -16.11
CA SER A 26 -13.16 -10.80 -16.44
C SER A 26 -13.66 -9.90 -15.30
N ASN A 27 -14.52 -8.93 -15.62
CA ASN A 27 -15.11 -8.08 -14.58
C ASN A 27 -16.03 -8.88 -13.64
N ALA A 28 -16.69 -9.91 -14.15
CA ALA A 28 -17.47 -10.86 -13.34
C ALA A 28 -16.60 -11.57 -12.29
N GLU A 29 -15.40 -12.05 -12.68
CA GLU A 29 -14.47 -12.67 -11.75
C GLU A 29 -13.94 -11.68 -10.71
N ARG A 30 -13.62 -10.44 -11.12
CA ARG A 30 -13.21 -9.38 -10.20
C ARG A 30 -14.29 -9.11 -9.14
N ASN A 31 -15.55 -8.97 -9.56
CA ASN A 31 -16.68 -8.70 -8.67
C ASN A 31 -16.98 -9.89 -7.74
N ARG A 32 -16.90 -11.13 -8.24
CA ARG A 32 -16.99 -12.35 -7.42
C ARG A 32 -15.92 -12.37 -6.33
N ARG A 33 -14.66 -12.03 -6.67
CA ARG A 33 -13.57 -11.97 -5.69
C ARG A 33 -13.79 -10.88 -4.65
N MET A 34 -14.32 -9.71 -5.03
CA MET A 34 -14.67 -8.66 -4.07
C MET A 34 -15.70 -9.14 -3.05
N ALA A 35 -16.79 -9.76 -3.50
CA ALA A 35 -17.78 -10.35 -2.60
C ALA A 35 -17.18 -11.43 -1.68
N GLN A 36 -16.36 -12.33 -2.22
CA GLN A 36 -15.68 -13.36 -1.41
C GLN A 36 -14.68 -12.77 -0.42
N SER A 37 -13.97 -11.71 -0.79
CA SER A 37 -13.03 -11.01 0.09
C SER A 37 -13.76 -10.34 1.25
N ALA A 38 -14.90 -9.68 0.97
CA ALA A 38 -15.76 -9.09 1.99
C ALA A 38 -16.26 -10.15 2.99
N ALA A 39 -16.74 -11.30 2.50
CA ALA A 39 -17.17 -12.41 3.35
C ALA A 39 -16.03 -12.93 4.26
N LYS A 40 -14.83 -13.11 3.70
CA LYS A 40 -13.64 -13.53 4.48
C LYS A 40 -13.25 -12.52 5.56
N ASN A 41 -13.61 -11.25 5.36
CA ASN A 41 -13.38 -10.17 6.32
C ASN A 41 -14.53 -9.99 7.31
N GLY A 42 -15.55 -10.84 7.28
CA GLY A 42 -16.64 -10.87 8.24
C GLY A 42 -17.88 -10.06 7.85
N SER A 43 -17.91 -9.46 6.66
CA SER A 43 -19.12 -8.83 6.15
C SER A 43 -20.21 -9.87 5.88
N GLN A 44 -21.47 -9.46 6.06
CA GLN A 44 -22.66 -10.28 5.78
C GLN A 44 -23.71 -9.42 5.07
N LEU A 45 -24.54 -10.04 4.24
CA LEU A 45 -25.73 -9.38 3.70
C LEU A 45 -26.87 -9.39 4.72
N ALA A 46 -27.70 -8.36 4.68
CA ALA A 46 -28.95 -8.32 5.40
C ALA A 46 -29.90 -9.45 4.92
N PRO A 47 -30.72 -10.02 5.81
CA PRO A 47 -31.70 -11.03 5.42
C PRO A 47 -32.60 -10.56 4.27
N GLY A 48 -32.87 -11.44 3.31
CA GLY A 48 -33.70 -11.13 2.13
C GLY A 48 -33.05 -10.18 1.10
N HIS A 49 -31.78 -9.81 1.27
CA HIS A 49 -31.05 -8.98 0.32
C HIS A 49 -30.10 -9.80 -0.56
N GLU A 50 -29.76 -9.23 -1.71
CA GLU A 50 -28.71 -9.68 -2.61
C GLU A 50 -27.75 -8.53 -2.94
N LEU A 51 -26.53 -8.89 -3.32
CA LEU A 51 -25.55 -7.93 -3.79
C LEU A 51 -25.65 -7.78 -5.30
N LEU A 52 -25.75 -6.55 -5.77
CA LEU A 52 -25.86 -6.23 -7.18
C LEU A 52 -24.51 -5.74 -7.72
N PHE A 53 -24.12 -6.22 -8.89
CA PHE A 53 -22.99 -5.66 -9.65
C PHE A 53 -23.33 -5.49 -11.12
N ASN A 54 -23.11 -4.29 -11.66
CA ASN A 54 -23.20 -4.05 -13.10
C ASN A 54 -21.85 -4.30 -13.79
N LEU A 55 -21.81 -5.28 -14.68
CA LEU A 55 -20.57 -5.70 -15.35
C LEU A 55 -20.10 -4.72 -16.43
N ALA A 56 -20.99 -3.83 -16.93
CA ALA A 56 -20.61 -2.79 -17.87
C ALA A 56 -19.68 -1.73 -17.24
N TYR A 57 -19.63 -1.64 -15.92
CA TYR A 57 -18.85 -0.64 -15.20
C TYR A 57 -17.78 -1.26 -14.31
N ALA A 58 -16.65 -0.57 -14.19
CA ALA A 58 -15.69 -0.79 -13.14
C ALA A 58 -15.82 0.33 -12.10
N PHE A 59 -15.70 -0.03 -10.83
CA PHE A 59 -15.86 0.90 -9.73
C PHE A 59 -14.83 0.68 -8.60
N ASP A 60 -14.73 1.69 -7.75
CA ASP A 60 -13.90 1.72 -6.55
C ASP A 60 -14.43 0.73 -5.48
N PRO A 61 -13.60 -0.19 -4.95
CA PRO A 61 -13.99 -1.09 -3.86
C PRO A 61 -14.60 -0.40 -2.63
N LEU A 62 -14.34 0.90 -2.41
CA LEU A 62 -15.01 1.69 -1.38
C LEU A 62 -16.55 1.58 -1.45
N LEU A 63 -17.12 1.60 -2.66
CA LEU A 63 -18.57 1.53 -2.83
C LEU A 63 -19.15 0.21 -2.32
N LEU A 64 -18.41 -0.90 -2.50
CA LEU A 64 -18.82 -2.19 -1.95
C LEU A 64 -18.88 -2.14 -0.42
N ASN A 65 -17.87 -1.56 0.23
CA ASN A 65 -17.87 -1.47 1.69
C ASN A 65 -19.07 -0.64 2.19
N LEU A 66 -19.36 0.48 1.53
CA LEU A 66 -20.48 1.36 1.91
C LEU A 66 -21.84 0.66 1.76
N VAL A 67 -22.07 -0.09 0.67
CA VAL A 67 -23.35 -0.81 0.51
C VAL A 67 -23.47 -1.99 1.49
N LEU A 68 -22.35 -2.57 1.93
CA LEU A 68 -22.37 -3.62 2.95
C LEU A 68 -22.71 -3.07 4.33
N ASP A 69 -22.22 -1.86 4.65
CA ASP A 69 -22.50 -1.18 5.91
C ASP A 69 -23.93 -0.60 5.98
N THR A 70 -24.58 -0.35 4.84
CA THR A 70 -25.92 0.26 4.76
C THR A 70 -26.84 -0.52 3.82
N PRO A 71 -27.51 -1.59 4.30
CA PRO A 71 -28.47 -2.36 3.51
C PRO A 71 -29.57 -1.48 2.90
N GLY A 72 -30.05 -1.82 1.70
CA GLY A 72 -31.01 -1.02 0.95
C GLY A 72 -30.39 0.16 0.17
N THR A 73 -29.05 0.26 0.15
CA THR A 73 -28.33 1.27 -0.63
C THR A 73 -27.97 0.76 -2.02
N LEU A 74 -28.23 1.58 -3.04
CA LEU A 74 -27.78 1.39 -4.42
C LEU A 74 -26.99 2.62 -4.87
N PHE A 75 -25.77 2.43 -5.34
CA PHE A 75 -25.03 3.45 -6.07
C PHE A 75 -25.33 3.36 -7.57
N THR A 76 -25.59 4.51 -8.18
CA THR A 76 -25.85 4.65 -9.62
C THR A 76 -24.87 5.62 -10.29
N TRP A 77 -24.82 5.57 -11.62
CA TRP A 77 -24.19 6.59 -12.45
C TRP A 77 -25.23 7.08 -13.45
N GLY A 78 -25.87 8.20 -13.14
CA GLY A 78 -27.16 8.56 -13.74
C GLY A 78 -28.20 7.48 -13.43
N ASP A 79 -28.87 6.98 -14.47
CA ASP A 79 -29.88 5.91 -14.35
C ASP A 79 -29.28 4.50 -14.29
N ALA A 80 -27.97 4.35 -14.49
CA ALA A 80 -27.32 3.04 -14.52
C ALA A 80 -27.02 2.54 -13.09
N PRO A 81 -27.57 1.40 -12.63
CA PRO A 81 -27.16 0.79 -11.37
C PRO A 81 -25.70 0.33 -11.46
N ILE A 82 -24.91 0.53 -10.41
CA ILE A 82 -23.47 0.19 -10.39
C ILE A 82 -23.20 -0.94 -9.40
N VAL A 83 -23.47 -0.67 -8.13
CA VAL A 83 -23.29 -1.61 -7.02
C VAL A 83 -24.27 -1.29 -5.90
N GLY A 84 -24.89 -2.31 -5.31
CA GLY A 84 -25.93 -2.12 -4.30
C GLY A 84 -26.19 -3.36 -3.46
N GLN A 85 -26.72 -3.17 -2.26
CA GLN A 85 -27.30 -4.24 -1.45
C GLN A 85 -28.82 -4.06 -1.47
N VAL A 86 -29.50 -4.81 -2.33
CA VAL A 86 -30.93 -4.59 -2.68
C VAL A 86 -31.77 -5.81 -2.29
N ALA A 87 -33.10 -5.63 -2.19
CA ALA A 87 -34.00 -6.75 -1.91
C ALA A 87 -33.95 -7.80 -3.04
N GLN A 88 -33.97 -9.09 -2.67
CA GLN A 88 -33.89 -10.19 -3.63
C GLN A 88 -35.02 -10.15 -4.64
N GLY A 89 -34.68 -10.25 -5.93
CA GLY A 89 -35.65 -10.28 -7.03
C GLY A 89 -36.36 -8.96 -7.30
N ALA A 90 -36.07 -7.89 -6.54
CA ALA A 90 -36.64 -6.57 -6.78
C ALA A 90 -36.00 -5.89 -8.00
N ASP A 91 -36.68 -4.86 -8.50
CA ASP A 91 -36.06 -3.86 -9.36
C ASP A 91 -34.99 -3.11 -8.53
N PRO A 92 -33.70 -3.11 -8.93
CA PRO A 92 -32.68 -2.38 -8.21
C PRO A 92 -33.02 -0.91 -7.92
N LEU A 93 -33.70 -0.23 -8.85
CA LEU A 93 -34.00 1.20 -8.73
C LEU A 93 -35.09 1.50 -7.70
N SER A 94 -35.78 0.48 -7.17
CA SER A 94 -36.72 0.65 -6.05
C SER A 94 -36.05 0.58 -4.68
N ALA A 95 -34.71 0.51 -4.64
CA ALA A 95 -33.95 0.53 -3.39
C ALA A 95 -34.28 1.79 -2.55
N PRO A 96 -34.43 1.67 -1.21
CA PRO A 96 -34.76 2.79 -0.34
C PRO A 96 -33.78 3.97 -0.43
N HIS A 97 -32.50 3.69 -0.70
CA HIS A 97 -31.45 4.69 -0.76
C HIS A 97 -30.70 4.59 -2.08
N VAL A 98 -31.13 5.35 -3.09
CA VAL A 98 -30.43 5.47 -4.37
C VAL A 98 -29.51 6.69 -4.34
N VAL A 99 -28.23 6.47 -4.60
CA VAL A 99 -27.19 7.50 -4.58
C VAL A 99 -26.54 7.60 -5.95
N ASP A 100 -26.86 8.67 -6.69
CA ASP A 100 -26.19 8.98 -7.95
C ASP A 100 -24.82 9.59 -7.73
N LEU A 101 -23.80 9.02 -8.35
CA LEU A 101 -22.40 9.45 -8.28
C LEU A 101 -21.98 10.35 -9.46
N SER A 102 -22.87 10.55 -10.44
CA SER A 102 -22.60 11.35 -11.64
C SER A 102 -22.51 12.86 -11.36
N ASP A 103 -23.03 13.30 -10.22
CA ASP A 103 -23.06 14.69 -9.75
C ASP A 103 -21.71 15.20 -9.19
N GLY A 104 -20.68 14.35 -9.14
CA GLY A 104 -19.37 14.74 -8.62
C GLY A 104 -19.21 14.58 -7.11
N ARG A 105 -20.19 14.00 -6.40
CA ARG A 105 -20.14 13.91 -4.93
C ARG A 105 -18.91 13.16 -4.43
N GLN A 106 -18.35 13.66 -3.35
CA GLN A 106 -17.22 13.04 -2.66
C GLN A 106 -17.75 12.14 -1.55
N LEU A 107 -17.20 10.92 -1.44
CA LEU A 107 -17.51 10.00 -0.36
C LEU A 107 -16.29 9.88 0.56
N TYR A 108 -16.55 9.75 1.85
CA TYR A 108 -15.49 9.61 2.83
C TYR A 108 -14.96 8.17 2.88
N ASN A 109 -13.69 7.99 2.51
CA ASN A 109 -13.01 6.71 2.63
C ASN A 109 -12.33 6.59 4.01
N ARG A 110 -13.00 5.96 4.98
CA ARG A 110 -12.47 5.76 6.34
C ARG A 110 -11.12 5.04 6.37
N GLN A 111 -10.88 4.12 5.43
CA GLN A 111 -9.66 3.32 5.37
C GLN A 111 -8.46 4.17 4.91
N LEU A 112 -8.69 5.08 3.97
CA LEU A 112 -7.67 5.99 3.44
C LEU A 112 -7.65 7.36 4.12
N ARG A 113 -8.66 7.67 4.96
CA ARG A 113 -8.90 8.97 5.61
C ARG A 113 -8.88 10.11 4.60
N LYS A 114 -9.76 10.01 3.62
CA LYS A 114 -9.84 10.95 2.50
C LYS A 114 -11.25 11.02 1.94
N LEU A 115 -11.75 12.24 1.75
CA LEU A 115 -12.84 12.57 0.84
C LEU A 115 -12.38 12.52 -0.62
N GLU A 116 -12.96 11.62 -1.41
CA GLU A 116 -12.75 11.58 -2.86
C GLU A 116 -14.01 11.15 -3.60
N GLN A 117 -14.15 11.60 -4.84
CA GLN A 117 -15.19 11.03 -5.70
C GLN A 117 -14.76 9.60 -6.04
N PRO A 118 -15.56 8.58 -5.67
CA PRO A 118 -15.25 7.20 -5.99
C PRO A 118 -15.17 7.03 -7.51
N MET A 119 -14.20 6.25 -7.97
CA MET A 119 -14.10 5.94 -9.39
C MET A 119 -15.31 5.09 -9.80
N VAL A 120 -16.08 5.57 -10.78
CA VAL A 120 -17.05 4.77 -11.55
C VAL A 120 -16.83 5.10 -13.03
N ARG A 121 -16.61 4.07 -13.85
CA ARG A 121 -16.41 4.24 -15.29
C ARG A 121 -16.87 3.03 -16.05
N GLU A 122 -17.50 3.28 -17.20
CA GLU A 122 -17.84 2.22 -18.14
C GLU A 122 -16.54 1.51 -18.59
N LEU A 123 -16.54 0.18 -18.51
CA LEU A 123 -15.40 -0.67 -18.82
C LEU A 123 -15.47 -1.07 -20.30
N THR A 124 -14.67 -0.39 -21.11
CA THR A 124 -14.50 -0.66 -22.54
C THR A 124 -13.02 -0.89 -22.85
N PRO A 125 -12.67 -1.45 -24.03
CA PRO A 125 -11.27 -1.59 -24.42
C PRO A 125 -10.51 -0.25 -24.39
N ALA A 126 -11.19 0.86 -24.68
CA ALA A 126 -10.63 2.21 -24.65
C ALA A 126 -10.41 2.74 -23.22
N SER A 127 -11.35 2.52 -22.30
CA SER A 127 -11.25 3.04 -20.91
C SER A 127 -10.44 2.14 -19.98
N ARG A 128 -10.22 0.87 -20.33
CA ARG A 128 -9.53 -0.13 -19.51
C ARG A 128 -8.22 0.36 -18.90
N ARG A 129 -7.33 0.95 -19.71
CA ARG A 129 -6.01 1.39 -19.22
C ARG A 129 -6.14 2.49 -18.18
N GLU A 130 -7.07 3.42 -18.39
CA GLU A 130 -7.35 4.48 -17.43
C GLU A 130 -7.92 3.92 -16.13
N ILE A 131 -8.88 3.00 -16.21
CA ILE A 131 -9.49 2.33 -15.06
C ILE A 131 -8.44 1.58 -14.24
N GLU A 132 -7.56 0.80 -14.88
CA GLU A 132 -6.46 0.11 -14.20
C GLU A 132 -5.54 1.13 -13.52
N ARG A 133 -5.17 2.22 -14.19
CA ARG A 133 -4.31 3.25 -13.61
C ARG A 133 -4.97 3.89 -12.37
N ARG A 134 -6.23 4.31 -12.48
CA ARG A 134 -6.99 4.89 -11.36
C ARG A 134 -7.13 3.91 -10.20
N SER A 135 -7.44 2.65 -10.48
CA SER A 135 -7.51 1.58 -9.46
C SER A 135 -6.17 1.37 -8.74
N TYR A 136 -5.06 1.38 -9.48
CA TYR A 136 -3.71 1.22 -8.93
C TYR A 136 -3.31 2.37 -8.01
N PHE A 137 -3.59 3.61 -8.45
CA PHE A 137 -3.22 4.82 -7.73
C PHE A 137 -4.16 5.14 -6.56
N GLY A 138 -5.46 4.87 -6.70
CA GLY A 138 -6.43 4.98 -5.60
C GLY A 138 -6.09 4.05 -4.43
N ALA A 139 -5.44 2.91 -4.70
CA ALA A 139 -4.98 1.98 -3.67
C ALA A 139 -3.63 2.38 -3.01
N TYR A 140 -3.14 3.62 -3.10
CA TYR A 140 -1.94 4.06 -2.36
C TYR A 140 -2.28 4.57 -0.95
N LYS A 141 -1.52 4.12 0.05
CA LYS A 141 -1.42 4.84 1.33
C LYS A 141 -0.60 6.11 1.08
N GLY A 142 -1.15 7.28 1.39
CA GLY A 142 -0.64 8.58 0.91
C GLY A 142 0.78 9.00 1.37
N VAL A 143 1.40 8.29 2.32
CA VAL A 143 2.69 8.67 2.93
C VAL A 143 3.70 7.51 2.82
N THR A 144 4.72 7.70 1.98
CA THR A 144 5.78 6.70 1.67
C THR A 144 7.14 7.38 1.44
N ASP A 145 8.20 6.61 1.20
CA ASP A 145 9.55 7.11 0.89
C ASP A 145 9.66 7.76 -0.50
N LEU A 146 10.74 8.52 -0.73
CA LEU A 146 10.97 9.27 -1.96
C LEU A 146 10.97 8.36 -3.20
N LEU A 147 11.57 7.18 -3.13
CA LEU A 147 11.77 6.33 -4.30
C LEU A 147 10.45 5.68 -4.72
N THR A 148 9.72 5.13 -3.76
CA THR A 148 8.38 4.58 -4.00
C THR A 148 7.41 5.64 -4.53
N LYS A 149 7.58 6.90 -4.10
CA LYS A 149 6.72 8.01 -4.50
C LYS A 149 7.05 8.56 -5.89
N TYR A 150 8.32 8.66 -6.24
CA TYR A 150 8.77 9.42 -7.42
C TYR A 150 9.58 8.62 -8.44
N LEU A 151 10.31 7.57 -8.03
CA LEU A 151 11.23 6.87 -8.92
C LEU A 151 10.56 5.77 -9.75
N TRP A 152 9.81 4.87 -9.12
CA TRP A 152 9.24 3.70 -9.80
C TRP A 152 7.71 3.53 -9.77
N PRO A 153 6.85 4.53 -9.43
CA PRO A 153 5.40 4.28 -9.38
C PRO A 153 4.83 3.86 -10.75
N GLU A 154 5.28 4.49 -11.84
CA GLU A 154 4.85 4.14 -13.20
C GLU A 154 5.44 2.79 -13.66
N LEU A 155 6.71 2.52 -13.32
CA LEU A 155 7.34 1.23 -13.58
C LEU A 155 6.58 0.10 -12.87
N ALA A 156 6.28 0.28 -11.59
CA ALA A 156 5.54 -0.70 -10.79
C ALA A 156 4.11 -0.89 -11.34
N LEU A 157 3.45 0.16 -11.83
CA LEU A 157 2.16 0.01 -12.54
C LEU A 157 2.29 -0.88 -13.78
N VAL A 158 3.28 -0.64 -14.63
CA VAL A 158 3.51 -1.45 -15.84
C VAL A 158 3.79 -2.90 -15.47
N LEU A 159 4.67 -3.14 -14.49
CA LEU A 159 4.99 -4.49 -14.03
C LEU A 159 3.79 -5.20 -13.39
N THR A 160 2.97 -4.49 -12.61
CA THR A 160 1.71 -5.06 -12.07
C THR A 160 0.76 -5.45 -13.20
N ARG A 161 0.65 -4.66 -14.27
CA ARG A 161 -0.17 -5.05 -15.44
C ARG A 161 0.37 -6.29 -16.12
N ILE A 162 1.68 -6.36 -16.35
CA ILE A 162 2.33 -7.53 -16.98
C ILE A 162 2.10 -8.78 -16.12
N ALA A 163 2.37 -8.70 -14.82
CA ALA A 163 2.16 -9.80 -13.89
C ALA A 163 0.69 -10.27 -13.87
N ALA A 164 -0.26 -9.33 -13.88
CA ALA A 164 -1.68 -9.63 -13.95
C ALA A 164 -2.08 -10.32 -15.27
N GLN A 165 -1.55 -9.86 -16.40
CA GLN A 165 -1.79 -10.46 -17.72
C GLN A 165 -1.20 -11.87 -17.83
N LEU A 166 -0.04 -12.11 -17.23
CA LEU A 166 0.59 -13.43 -17.12
C LEU A 166 -0.08 -14.32 -16.07
N ARG A 167 -1.13 -13.84 -15.39
CA ARG A 167 -1.85 -14.54 -14.31
C ARG A 167 -0.92 -14.97 -13.16
N MET A 168 0.16 -14.22 -12.94
CA MET A 168 1.03 -14.43 -11.79
C MET A 168 0.25 -14.19 -10.50
N THR A 169 0.52 -15.00 -9.48
CA THR A 169 0.01 -14.73 -8.13
C THR A 169 0.92 -13.72 -7.42
N PRO A 170 0.41 -12.91 -6.47
CA PRO A 170 1.25 -12.05 -5.64
C PRO A 170 2.41 -12.82 -5.01
N ASN A 171 2.13 -14.00 -4.43
CA ASN A 171 3.15 -14.86 -3.81
C ASN A 171 4.27 -15.26 -4.78
N MET A 172 3.98 -15.49 -6.07
CA MET A 172 5.03 -15.77 -7.06
C MET A 172 5.96 -14.57 -7.24
N VAL A 173 5.40 -13.36 -7.30
CA VAL A 173 6.19 -12.12 -7.39
C VAL A 173 7.02 -11.94 -6.12
N SER A 174 6.43 -12.16 -4.95
CA SER A 174 7.12 -12.08 -3.66
C SER A 174 8.27 -13.09 -3.58
N VAL A 175 8.08 -14.35 -3.99
CA VAL A 175 9.14 -15.37 -4.02
C VAL A 175 10.31 -14.94 -4.91
N ILE A 176 10.03 -14.42 -6.12
CA ILE A 176 11.09 -13.89 -6.99
C ILE A 176 11.83 -12.74 -6.30
N GLY A 177 11.09 -11.82 -5.67
CA GLY A 177 11.66 -10.73 -4.88
C GLY A 177 12.57 -11.22 -3.75
N VAL A 178 12.11 -12.17 -2.94
CA VAL A 178 12.89 -12.76 -1.84
C VAL A 178 14.15 -13.44 -2.36
N THR A 179 14.08 -14.17 -3.48
CA THR A 179 15.27 -14.75 -4.12
C THR A 179 16.29 -13.67 -4.48
N LEU A 180 15.85 -12.58 -5.11
CA LEU A 180 16.72 -11.44 -5.46
C LEU A 180 17.28 -10.74 -4.22
N CYS A 181 16.53 -10.71 -3.11
CA CYS A 181 17.00 -10.18 -1.83
C CYS A 181 18.13 -11.03 -1.23
N VAL A 182 18.01 -12.36 -1.29
CA VAL A 182 19.07 -13.29 -0.85
C VAL A 182 20.29 -13.20 -1.76
N VAL A 183 20.08 -13.15 -3.08
CA VAL A 183 21.15 -12.96 -4.07
C VAL A 183 21.89 -11.65 -3.83
N ALA A 184 21.17 -10.54 -3.61
CA ALA A 184 21.79 -9.25 -3.30
C ALA A 184 22.67 -9.32 -2.04
N THR A 185 22.19 -9.99 -0.99
CA THR A 185 22.95 -10.23 0.25
C THR A 185 24.28 -10.92 -0.03
N PHE A 186 24.26 -12.00 -0.81
CA PHE A 186 25.48 -12.73 -1.18
C PHE A 186 26.43 -11.88 -2.04
N LEU A 187 25.89 -11.13 -3.00
CA LEU A 187 26.69 -10.25 -3.86
C LEU A 187 27.36 -9.12 -3.06
N PHE A 188 26.65 -8.52 -2.09
CA PHE A 188 27.24 -7.54 -1.18
C PHE A 188 28.36 -8.15 -0.34
N ALA A 189 28.17 -9.36 0.20
CA ALA A 189 29.21 -10.06 0.96
C ALA A 189 30.50 -10.30 0.16
N LYS A 190 30.39 -10.42 -1.17
CA LYS A 190 31.51 -10.60 -2.11
C LYS A 190 32.06 -9.28 -2.67
N GLY A 191 31.59 -8.13 -2.20
CA GLY A 191 31.98 -6.82 -2.73
C GLY A 191 31.51 -6.55 -4.16
N LEU A 192 30.57 -7.34 -4.69
CA LEU A 192 29.97 -7.16 -6.02
C LEU A 192 28.82 -6.13 -5.93
N TYR A 193 29.16 -4.90 -5.53
CA TYR A 193 28.17 -3.89 -5.15
C TYR A 193 27.23 -3.48 -6.27
N TRP A 194 27.71 -3.30 -7.50
CA TRP A 194 26.86 -2.88 -8.62
C TRP A 194 25.79 -3.92 -8.98
N THR A 195 26.16 -5.19 -9.06
CA THR A 195 25.23 -6.28 -9.35
C THR A 195 24.34 -6.59 -8.15
N GLY A 196 24.87 -6.51 -6.93
CA GLY A 196 24.09 -6.58 -5.70
C GLY A 196 23.04 -5.47 -5.63
N PHE A 197 23.41 -4.25 -6.01
CA PHE A 197 22.51 -3.10 -6.05
C PHE A 197 21.43 -3.28 -7.11
N LEU A 198 21.77 -3.77 -8.31
CA LEU A 198 20.79 -4.09 -9.34
C LEU A 198 19.79 -5.15 -8.86
N SER A 199 20.27 -6.23 -8.24
CA SER A 199 19.42 -7.28 -7.66
C SER A 199 18.50 -6.72 -6.58
N GLY A 200 19.05 -5.91 -5.66
CA GLY A 200 18.29 -5.25 -4.60
C GLY A 200 17.26 -4.24 -5.13
N PHE A 201 17.60 -3.49 -6.17
CA PHE A 201 16.69 -2.56 -6.83
C PHE A 201 15.51 -3.29 -7.47
N ILE A 202 15.76 -4.37 -8.22
CA ILE A 202 14.69 -5.17 -8.82
C ILE A 202 13.79 -5.75 -7.71
N PHE A 203 14.36 -6.30 -6.64
CA PHE A 203 13.59 -6.73 -5.47
C PHE A 203 12.69 -5.62 -4.92
N MET A 204 13.23 -4.42 -4.65
CA MET A 204 12.47 -3.29 -4.11
C MET A 204 11.29 -2.86 -5.00
N VAL A 205 11.44 -2.96 -6.32
CA VAL A 205 10.35 -2.71 -7.26
C VAL A 205 9.31 -3.84 -7.18
N LEU A 206 9.73 -5.11 -7.17
CA LEU A 206 8.83 -6.26 -7.10
C LEU A 206 8.02 -6.33 -5.79
N ASP A 207 8.60 -5.90 -4.68
CA ASP A 207 7.96 -5.70 -3.36
C ASP A 207 6.87 -4.61 -3.38
N THR A 208 6.91 -3.70 -4.36
CA THR A 208 5.76 -2.82 -4.63
C THR A 208 4.71 -3.53 -5.49
N VAL A 209 5.17 -4.33 -6.47
CA VAL A 209 4.33 -4.98 -7.47
C VAL A 209 3.46 -6.07 -6.86
N ASP A 210 3.95 -6.89 -5.94
CA ASP A 210 3.20 -7.99 -5.33
C ASP A 210 1.97 -7.50 -4.55
N GLY A 211 2.14 -6.50 -3.67
CA GLY A 211 1.08 -5.91 -2.88
C GLY A 211 0.10 -5.13 -3.76
N LYS A 212 0.60 -4.48 -4.82
CA LYS A 212 -0.27 -3.80 -5.80
C LYS A 212 -1.05 -4.79 -6.64
N LEU A 213 -0.43 -5.89 -7.06
CA LEU A 213 -1.08 -6.98 -7.77
C LEU A 213 -2.19 -7.54 -6.89
N ALA A 214 -1.89 -7.91 -5.63
CA ALA A 214 -2.87 -8.45 -4.68
C ALA A 214 -4.11 -7.55 -4.50
N ARG A 215 -3.91 -6.23 -4.41
CA ARG A 215 -5.00 -5.25 -4.31
C ARG A 215 -5.77 -5.08 -5.61
N CYS A 216 -5.09 -5.02 -6.75
CA CYS A 216 -5.73 -4.84 -8.05
C CYS A 216 -6.50 -6.08 -8.52
N THR A 217 -6.03 -7.28 -8.16
CA THR A 217 -6.63 -8.57 -8.52
C THR A 217 -7.54 -9.16 -7.44
N ILE A 218 -7.74 -8.46 -6.33
CA ILE A 218 -8.57 -8.86 -5.18
C ILE A 218 -8.18 -10.25 -4.63
N THR A 219 -6.86 -10.43 -4.44
CA THR A 219 -6.25 -11.69 -3.98
C THR A 219 -5.40 -11.50 -2.73
N SER A 220 -5.61 -10.41 -1.98
CA SER A 220 -4.96 -10.20 -0.69
C SER A 220 -5.26 -11.34 0.28
N SER A 221 -4.21 -11.93 0.87
CA SER A 221 -4.34 -12.94 1.92
C SER A 221 -3.63 -12.46 3.19
N LYS A 222 -4.21 -12.79 4.37
CA LYS A 222 -3.58 -12.45 5.67
C LYS A 222 -2.21 -13.08 5.80
N TRP A 223 -2.05 -14.32 5.32
CA TRP A 223 -0.82 -15.10 5.45
C TRP A 223 0.30 -14.60 4.52
N GLY A 224 -0.01 -14.29 3.25
CA GLY A 224 0.95 -13.66 2.34
C GLY A 224 1.45 -12.33 2.90
N ASN A 225 0.55 -11.48 3.38
CA ASN A 225 0.92 -10.22 4.02
C ASN A 225 1.82 -10.39 5.27
N VAL A 226 1.74 -11.52 5.98
CA VAL A 226 2.62 -11.79 7.14
C VAL A 226 4.03 -12.19 6.68
N ILE A 227 4.15 -13.03 5.65
CA ILE A 227 5.45 -13.42 5.10
C ILE A 227 6.15 -12.22 4.47
N ASP A 228 5.48 -11.48 3.61
CA ASP A 228 6.05 -10.33 2.90
C ASP A 228 6.53 -9.28 3.91
N HIS A 229 5.68 -8.98 4.91
CA HIS A 229 6.04 -8.08 5.99
C HIS A 229 7.17 -8.61 6.88
N GLY A 230 7.27 -9.92 7.07
CA GLY A 230 8.31 -10.55 7.87
C GLY A 230 9.69 -10.45 7.22
N VAL A 231 9.81 -10.74 5.92
CA VAL A 231 11.07 -10.62 5.19
C VAL A 231 11.53 -9.16 5.14
N ASP A 232 10.60 -8.23 4.89
CA ASP A 232 10.87 -6.80 4.92
C ASP A 232 11.35 -6.29 6.26
N LEU A 233 10.86 -6.89 7.35
CA LEU A 233 11.26 -6.52 8.69
C LEU A 233 12.68 -7.01 9.02
N VAL A 234 13.11 -8.14 8.46
CA VAL A 234 14.32 -8.83 8.93
C VAL A 234 15.53 -8.57 8.04
N HIS A 235 15.37 -8.45 6.72
CA HIS A 235 16.53 -8.38 5.82
C HIS A 235 17.41 -7.12 5.90
N PRO A 236 16.92 -5.89 6.22
CA PRO A 236 17.75 -4.70 6.04
C PRO A 236 19.06 -4.73 6.85
N PRO A 237 19.07 -5.12 8.15
CA PRO A 237 20.31 -5.32 8.90
C PRO A 237 21.32 -6.27 8.23
N PHE A 238 20.86 -7.35 7.59
CA PHE A 238 21.76 -8.28 6.89
C PHE A 238 22.40 -7.63 5.68
N TRP A 239 21.64 -6.87 4.89
CA TRP A 239 22.22 -6.14 3.76
C TRP A 239 23.31 -5.17 4.21
N TRP A 240 23.10 -4.42 5.29
CA TRP A 240 24.09 -3.48 5.81
C TRP A 240 25.33 -4.19 6.35
N TYR A 241 25.14 -5.31 7.06
CA TYR A 241 26.23 -6.14 7.55
C TYR A 241 27.07 -6.68 6.41
N PHE A 242 26.45 -7.36 5.44
CA PHE A 242 27.16 -7.98 4.32
C PHE A 242 27.72 -6.96 3.34
N TRP A 243 27.11 -5.78 3.20
CA TRP A 243 27.71 -4.64 2.51
C TRP A 243 29.05 -4.27 3.15
N GLY A 244 29.07 -4.15 4.49
CA GLY A 244 30.28 -3.78 5.22
C GLY A 244 31.34 -4.88 5.23
N THR A 245 30.98 -6.16 5.36
CA THR A 245 31.98 -7.25 5.26
C THR A 245 32.59 -7.35 3.87
N GLY A 246 31.82 -7.02 2.82
CA GLY A 246 32.30 -7.00 1.44
C GLY A 246 33.36 -5.93 1.15
N LEU A 247 33.52 -4.94 2.04
CA LEU A 247 34.44 -3.81 1.81
C LEU A 247 35.90 -4.27 1.70
N VAL A 248 36.24 -5.40 2.31
CA VAL A 248 37.56 -6.03 2.20
C VAL A 248 37.94 -6.34 0.76
N CYS A 249 36.96 -6.68 -0.10
CA CYS A 249 37.21 -6.97 -1.52
C CYS A 249 37.61 -5.73 -2.32
N TRP A 250 37.37 -4.53 -1.78
CA TRP A 250 37.75 -3.25 -2.38
C TRP A 250 38.95 -2.61 -1.66
N GLY A 251 39.55 -3.29 -0.66
CA GLY A 251 40.59 -2.72 0.18
C GLY A 251 40.09 -1.59 1.10
N LEU A 252 38.78 -1.51 1.31
CA LEU A 252 38.11 -0.46 2.09
C LEU A 252 37.57 -0.99 3.43
N ALA A 253 38.16 -2.07 3.95
CA ALA A 253 37.75 -2.66 5.21
C ALA A 253 37.79 -1.62 6.34
N LEU A 254 36.71 -1.56 7.11
CA LEU A 254 36.62 -0.71 8.29
C LEU A 254 37.36 -1.36 9.45
N SER A 255 37.87 -0.55 10.39
CA SER A 255 38.38 -1.09 11.66
C SER A 255 37.26 -1.81 12.43
N ASP A 256 37.61 -2.81 13.22
CA ASP A 256 36.64 -3.59 14.01
C ASP A 256 35.77 -2.68 14.90
N GLU A 257 36.39 -1.67 15.53
CA GLU A 257 35.68 -0.68 16.34
C GLU A 257 34.66 0.13 15.52
N THR A 258 35.06 0.62 14.34
CA THR A 258 34.19 1.38 13.45
C THR A 258 33.04 0.52 12.94
N PHE A 259 33.34 -0.71 12.52
CA PHE A 259 32.34 -1.66 12.03
C PHE A 259 31.33 -2.02 13.13
N ALA A 260 31.82 -2.33 14.35
CA ALA A 260 30.97 -2.62 15.49
C ALA A 260 30.07 -1.44 15.86
N PHE A 261 30.60 -0.22 15.86
CA PHE A 261 29.82 1.00 16.08
C PHE A 261 28.69 1.15 15.05
N ILE A 262 29.01 1.05 13.75
CA ILE A 262 28.03 1.17 12.66
C ILE A 262 26.95 0.09 12.80
N MET A 263 27.33 -1.18 12.98
CA MET A 263 26.36 -2.27 13.10
C MET A 263 25.45 -2.08 14.30
N THR A 264 26.01 -1.64 15.44
CA THR A 264 25.23 -1.32 16.64
C THR A 264 24.25 -0.19 16.36
N ALA A 265 24.71 0.92 15.77
CA ALA A 265 23.88 2.08 15.45
C ALA A 265 22.72 1.70 14.53
N VAL A 266 22.97 0.87 13.52
CA VAL A 266 21.98 0.47 12.52
C VAL A 266 20.98 -0.54 13.09
N ILE A 267 21.44 -1.57 13.80
CA ILE A 267 20.57 -2.61 14.38
C ILE A 267 19.76 -2.04 15.54
N ALA A 268 20.42 -1.41 16.52
CA ALA A 268 19.73 -0.81 17.66
C ALA A 268 18.81 0.32 17.20
N GLY A 269 19.28 1.16 16.27
CA GLY A 269 18.47 2.22 15.67
C GLY A 269 17.22 1.69 14.99
N TYR A 270 17.36 0.62 14.20
CA TYR A 270 16.23 -0.04 13.55
C TYR A 270 15.19 -0.56 14.56
N VAL A 271 15.63 -1.29 15.59
CA VAL A 271 14.75 -1.83 16.64
C VAL A 271 14.04 -0.71 17.40
N LEU A 272 14.80 0.29 17.89
CA LEU A 272 14.26 1.41 18.64
C LEU A 272 13.26 2.24 17.81
N GLN A 273 13.52 2.42 16.52
CA GLN A 273 12.59 3.11 15.63
C GLN A 273 11.27 2.34 15.47
N ARG A 274 11.29 1.00 15.42
CA ARG A 274 10.07 0.18 15.41
C ARG A 274 9.32 0.28 16.74
N VAL A 275 10.03 0.30 17.87
CA VAL A 275 9.43 0.51 19.19
C VAL A 275 8.72 1.86 19.23
N ILE A 276 9.36 2.95 18.78
CA ILE A 276 8.74 4.29 18.73
C ILE A 276 7.48 4.29 17.85
N GLU A 277 7.54 3.70 16.65
CA GLU A 277 6.37 3.59 15.78
C GLU A 277 5.23 2.80 16.42
N GLY A 278 5.55 1.69 17.09
CA GLY A 278 4.58 0.85 17.80
C GLY A 278 3.95 1.57 18.99
N LEU A 279 4.74 2.29 19.79
CA LEU A 279 4.25 3.10 20.91
C LEU A 279 3.32 4.21 20.42
N PHE A 280 3.74 4.95 19.37
CA PHE A 280 2.93 6.01 18.80
C PHE A 280 1.58 5.48 18.28
N LEU A 281 1.60 4.36 17.54
CA LEU A 281 0.39 3.71 17.04
C LEU A 281 -0.51 3.24 18.18
N ARG A 282 0.05 2.62 19.22
CA ARG A 282 -0.71 2.14 20.38
C ARG A 282 -1.38 3.29 21.14
N SER A 283 -0.66 4.38 21.36
CA SER A 283 -1.10 5.53 22.16
C SER A 283 -2.02 6.49 21.43
N PHE A 284 -1.85 6.67 20.11
CA PHE A 284 -2.56 7.71 19.34
C PHE A 284 -3.40 7.15 18.18
N LYS A 285 -3.42 5.83 17.97
CA LYS A 285 -4.23 5.14 16.94
C LYS A 285 -3.97 5.64 15.50
N MET A 286 -2.77 6.17 15.26
CA MET A 286 -2.28 6.58 13.96
C MET A 286 -0.78 6.36 13.85
N HIS A 287 -0.23 6.31 12.64
CA HIS A 287 1.21 6.26 12.45
C HIS A 287 1.84 7.62 12.73
N ILE A 288 3.03 7.64 13.33
CA ILE A 288 3.80 8.87 13.60
C ILE A 288 3.99 9.74 12.35
N HIS A 289 4.13 9.09 11.19
CA HIS A 289 4.36 9.72 9.88
C HIS A 289 3.19 10.54 9.33
N VAL A 290 1.99 10.40 9.90
CA VAL A 290 0.80 11.18 9.52
C VAL A 290 0.39 12.19 10.60
N TRP A 291 1.19 12.34 11.66
CA TRP A 291 0.82 13.24 12.75
C TRP A 291 0.86 14.72 12.31
N ARG A 292 2.01 15.21 11.81
CA ARG A 292 2.13 16.55 11.21
C ARG A 292 2.69 16.47 9.79
N ARG A 293 2.52 17.55 9.01
CA ARG A 293 3.07 17.67 7.64
C ARG A 293 4.58 17.39 7.60
N PHE A 294 5.30 17.89 8.60
CA PHE A 294 6.73 17.60 8.77
C PHE A 294 7.01 16.09 8.82
N ASP A 295 6.24 15.31 9.59
CA ASP A 295 6.45 13.86 9.72
C ASP A 295 6.22 13.15 8.38
N SER A 296 5.24 13.59 7.60
CA SER A 296 4.97 13.06 6.26
C SER A 296 6.05 13.43 5.25
N GLN A 297 6.67 14.61 5.38
CA GLN A 297 7.82 15.00 4.55
C GLN A 297 9.09 14.26 4.97
N PHE A 298 9.33 14.15 6.27
CA PHE A 298 10.48 13.42 6.82
C PHE A 298 10.42 11.94 6.46
N ARG A 299 9.22 11.36 6.36
CA ARG A 299 9.01 9.99 5.85
C ARG A 299 9.69 9.74 4.50
N LEU A 300 9.80 10.74 3.64
CA LEU A 300 10.41 10.60 2.32
C LEU A 300 11.87 10.16 2.43
N ILE A 301 12.56 10.63 3.47
CA ILE A 301 14.01 10.50 3.61
C ILE A 301 14.43 9.74 4.87
N THR A 302 13.52 9.49 5.83
CA THR A 302 13.86 8.82 7.10
C THR A 302 14.65 7.53 6.87
N ALA A 303 15.64 7.28 7.74
CA ALA A 303 16.45 6.07 7.66
C ALA A 303 15.59 4.81 7.69
N ARG A 304 15.60 4.08 6.58
CA ARG A 304 14.89 2.84 6.25
C ARG A 304 15.49 2.25 4.99
N ARG A 305 15.12 1.02 4.62
CA ARG A 305 15.61 0.30 3.44
C ARG A 305 15.81 1.20 2.21
N ASN A 306 14.72 1.77 1.66
CA ASN A 306 14.79 2.52 0.41
C ASN A 306 15.65 3.80 0.51
N PRO A 307 15.43 4.73 1.48
CA PRO A 307 16.31 5.90 1.60
C PRO A 307 17.77 5.55 1.88
N ASN A 308 18.02 4.50 2.67
CA ASN A 308 19.39 4.04 2.96
C ASN A 308 20.10 3.53 1.70
N MET A 309 19.38 2.84 0.81
CA MET A 309 19.93 2.42 -0.49
C MET A 309 20.37 3.63 -1.34
N VAL A 310 19.69 4.78 -1.26
CA VAL A 310 20.13 6.01 -1.95
C VAL A 310 21.49 6.49 -1.44
N ILE A 311 21.67 6.52 -0.11
CA ILE A 311 22.94 6.92 0.52
C ILE A 311 24.07 6.01 0.02
N LEU A 312 23.84 4.69 0.05
CA LEU A 312 24.83 3.72 -0.40
C LEU A 312 25.12 3.82 -1.90
N PHE A 313 24.09 4.06 -2.72
CA PHE A 313 24.25 4.24 -4.17
C PHE A 313 25.14 5.45 -4.50
N VAL A 314 24.86 6.59 -3.87
CA VAL A 314 25.64 7.82 -4.09
C VAL A 314 27.10 7.63 -3.65
N ALA A 315 27.32 6.97 -2.51
CA ALA A 315 28.66 6.67 -2.04
C ALA A 315 29.39 5.67 -2.95
N LEU A 316 28.67 4.67 -3.47
CA LEU A 316 29.19 3.70 -4.44
C LEU A 316 29.58 4.37 -5.77
N LEU A 317 28.79 5.33 -6.26
CA LEU A 317 29.12 6.15 -7.44
C LEU A 317 30.45 6.90 -7.24
N ALA A 318 30.72 7.37 -6.02
CA ALA A 318 31.98 8.00 -5.66
C ALA A 318 33.13 7.00 -5.41
N GLY A 319 32.91 5.70 -5.62
CA GLY A 319 33.90 4.65 -5.35
C GLY A 319 34.18 4.44 -3.87
N ARG A 320 33.31 4.93 -2.98
CA ARG A 320 33.47 4.91 -1.51
C ARG A 320 32.29 4.22 -0.79
N PRO A 321 32.06 2.92 -1.04
CA PRO A 321 31.00 2.16 -0.37
C PRO A 321 31.16 2.11 1.16
N ASP A 322 32.36 2.35 1.69
CA ASP A 322 32.69 2.46 3.11
C ASP A 322 32.09 3.72 3.76
N ILE A 323 32.30 4.88 3.14
CA ILE A 323 31.72 6.15 3.61
C ILE A 323 30.19 6.09 3.56
N GLY A 324 29.63 5.42 2.55
CA GLY A 324 28.19 5.21 2.46
C GLY A 324 27.61 4.51 3.69
N LEU A 325 28.31 3.52 4.22
CA LEU A 325 27.88 2.78 5.40
C LEU A 325 27.98 3.64 6.67
N VAL A 326 29.03 4.45 6.80
CA VAL A 326 29.17 5.44 7.88
C VAL A 326 28.04 6.48 7.85
N ALA A 327 27.76 7.03 6.66
CA ALA A 327 26.69 8.01 6.46
C ALA A 327 25.31 7.43 6.78
N LEU A 328 25.06 6.18 6.39
CA LEU A 328 23.83 5.44 6.71
C LEU A 328 23.66 5.27 8.24
N ALA A 329 24.71 4.92 8.97
CA ALA A 329 24.66 4.79 10.43
C ALA A 329 24.31 6.12 11.12
N TRP A 330 24.98 7.21 10.73
CA TRP A 330 24.66 8.54 11.25
C TRP A 330 23.25 8.97 10.90
N TRP A 331 22.81 8.73 9.66
CA TRP A 331 21.45 9.03 9.25
C TRP A 331 20.40 8.23 10.05
N THR A 332 20.73 6.99 10.43
CA THR A 332 19.90 6.17 11.31
C THR A 332 19.79 6.78 12.70
N ILE A 333 20.90 7.23 13.30
CA ILE A 333 20.91 7.91 14.60
C ILE A 333 20.09 9.20 14.54
N ILE A 334 20.34 10.05 13.55
CA ILE A 334 19.63 11.32 13.37
C ILE A 334 18.12 11.07 13.21
N SER A 335 17.75 10.11 12.35
CA SER A 335 16.36 9.73 12.16
C SER A 335 15.72 9.24 13.45
N LEU A 336 16.42 8.42 14.24
CA LEU A 336 15.93 7.95 15.52
C LEU A 336 15.67 9.11 16.49
N ILE A 337 16.61 10.05 16.60
CA ILE A 337 16.47 11.25 17.44
C ILE A 337 15.24 12.06 17.02
N VAL A 338 15.06 12.30 15.73
CA VAL A 338 13.86 12.99 15.21
C VAL A 338 12.60 12.26 15.68
N HIS A 339 12.49 10.94 15.46
CA HIS A 339 11.31 10.17 15.88
C HIS A 339 11.07 10.20 17.39
N ALA A 340 12.13 10.13 18.20
CA ALA A 340 12.03 10.20 19.66
C ALA A 340 11.51 11.57 20.12
N VAL A 341 12.02 12.66 19.55
CA VAL A 341 11.53 14.03 19.81
C VAL A 341 10.06 14.15 19.42
N ARG A 342 9.66 13.62 18.26
CA ARG A 342 8.26 13.64 17.82
C ARG A 342 7.36 12.85 18.75
N LEU A 343 7.77 11.67 19.21
CA LEU A 343 7.02 10.89 20.20
C LEU A 343 6.86 11.66 21.52
N ALA A 344 7.94 12.26 22.02
CA ALA A 344 7.91 13.05 23.26
C ALA A 344 6.98 14.26 23.14
N GLN A 345 7.02 14.99 22.02
CA GLN A 345 6.12 16.11 21.74
C GLN A 345 4.65 15.68 21.72
N ALA A 346 4.34 14.50 21.17
CA ALA A 346 2.97 13.98 21.15
C ALA A 346 2.47 13.64 22.56
N TYR A 347 3.31 13.03 23.40
CA TYR A 347 2.95 12.80 24.80
C TYR A 347 2.82 14.09 25.60
N ALA A 348 3.70 15.07 25.40
CA ALA A 348 3.61 16.37 26.04
C ALA A 348 2.31 17.11 25.67
N MET A 349 1.92 17.06 24.38
CA MET A 349 0.67 17.62 23.90
C MET A 349 -0.56 16.94 24.51
N ARG A 350 -0.53 15.60 24.65
CA ARG A 350 -1.58 14.87 25.37
C ARG A 350 -1.64 15.23 26.84
N ALA A 351 -0.48 15.38 27.49
CA ALA A 351 -0.40 15.77 28.91
C ALA A 351 -0.93 17.19 29.14
N SER A 352 -0.80 18.09 28.16
CA SER A 352 -1.40 19.43 28.19
C SER A 352 -2.89 19.45 27.81
N GLY A 353 -3.56 18.30 27.76
CA GLY A 353 -4.99 18.19 27.43
C GLY A 353 -5.37 18.41 25.95
N ARG A 354 -4.39 18.53 25.05
CA ARG A 354 -4.67 18.76 23.61
C ARG A 354 -4.81 17.42 22.88
N SER A 355 -5.73 17.36 21.92
CA SER A 355 -5.96 16.18 21.09
C SER A 355 -4.83 15.96 20.08
N VAL A 356 -4.31 14.74 20.01
CA VAL A 356 -3.26 14.35 19.06
C VAL A 356 -3.94 13.68 17.86
N VAL A 357 -4.24 14.48 16.85
CA VAL A 357 -4.92 14.06 15.62
C VAL A 357 -4.01 14.20 14.40
N SER A 358 -4.31 13.48 13.33
CA SER A 358 -3.57 13.53 12.07
C SER A 358 -3.80 14.87 11.38
N TRP A 359 -2.75 15.45 10.79
CA TRP A 359 -2.88 16.70 10.04
C TRP A 359 -3.77 16.57 8.79
N MET A 360 -3.94 15.35 8.28
CA MET A 360 -4.86 15.07 7.17
C MET A 360 -6.31 15.20 7.66
N ASP A 361 -6.60 14.64 8.83
CA ASP A 361 -7.92 14.69 9.46
C ASP A 361 -8.25 16.15 9.84
N GLU A 362 -7.26 16.92 10.34
CA GLU A 362 -7.41 18.37 10.59
C GLU A 362 -7.71 19.16 9.30
N ALA A 363 -7.02 18.85 8.20
CA ALA A 363 -7.23 19.52 6.92
C ALA A 363 -8.60 19.19 6.31
N GLU A 364 -9.08 17.97 6.50
CA GLU A 364 -10.39 17.51 6.07
C GLU A 364 -11.52 18.22 6.82
N ALA A 365 -11.45 18.26 8.16
CA ALA A 365 -12.43 18.97 8.98
C ALA A 365 -12.52 20.46 8.63
N ALA A 366 -11.39 21.09 8.27
CA ALA A 366 -11.37 22.47 7.82
C ALA A 366 -12.08 22.69 6.47
N LEU A 367 -12.01 21.70 5.56
CA LEU A 367 -12.71 21.74 4.27
C LEU A 367 -14.21 21.51 4.42
N GLU A 368 -14.63 20.64 5.33
CA GLU A 368 -16.04 20.40 5.64
C GLU A 368 -16.68 21.63 6.31
N GLY A 369 -16.00 22.26 7.26
CA GLY A 369 -16.48 23.48 7.92
C GLY A 369 -16.53 24.73 7.04
N GLN A 370 -15.89 24.72 5.86
CA GLN A 370 -16.02 25.78 4.85
C GLN A 370 -17.18 25.52 3.87
N ARG A 371 -17.73 24.31 3.85
CA ARG A 371 -18.84 23.89 2.98
C ARG A 371 -20.20 23.90 3.69
N ALA A 372 -20.20 23.90 5.02
CA ALA A 372 -21.38 24.17 5.86
C ALA A 372 -21.53 25.67 6.08
#